data_AF-A0A3D4IRE9-F1
#
_entry.id   AF-A0A3D4IRE9-F1
#
_cell.length_a   1.000
_cell.length_b   1.000
_cell.length_c   1.000
_cell.angle_alpha   90.00
_cell.angle_beta   90.00
_cell.angle_gamma   90.00
#
_symmetry.space_group_name_H-M   'P 1'
#
loop_
_entity.id
_entity.type
_entity.pdbx_description
1 polymer ?
#
loop_
_entity_poly.entity_id
_entity_poly.type
_entity_poly.pdbx_seq_one_letter_code
_entity_poly.pdbx_strand_id
1 'polypeptide(L)'
;NHDIDPYLFLITYVHEVAHLEVHLHYGNRIESHGKEWKKSFQQLMEPVMSEEVFPKPLLDGLKKHMKNPKASTFSDGKFTQLLRSYDDRQKNVVLLSQIPEGTVFGFQGKWFKKGKLRRTRVECKEIKTRLSYLVPADVPISMAQLSLL
;
A
#
# COMPACT_ATOMS: atom_id res chain seq x y z
N ASN A 1 13.26 11.69 -4.61
CA ASN A 1 12.68 11.02 -5.80
C ASN A 1 13.53 9.90 -6.40
N HIS A 2 14.75 9.61 -5.94
CA HIS A 2 15.55 8.50 -6.50
C HIS A 2 15.17 7.10 -6.01
N ASP A 3 14.32 7.00 -4.98
CA ASP A 3 14.06 5.76 -4.24
C ASP A 3 12.61 5.23 -4.36
N ILE A 4 11.81 5.75 -5.28
CA ILE A 4 10.42 5.29 -5.52
C ILE A 4 10.31 4.74 -6.94
N ASP A 5 9.53 3.67 -7.10
CA ASP A 5 9.31 3.02 -8.39
C ASP A 5 8.62 4.02 -9.36
N PRO A 6 9.00 4.08 -10.65
CA PRO A 6 8.45 5.08 -11.57
C PRO A 6 6.92 5.08 -11.66
N TYR A 7 6.28 3.91 -11.60
CA TYR A 7 4.83 3.80 -11.66
C TYR A 7 4.19 4.33 -10.38
N LEU A 8 4.74 3.94 -9.21
CA LEU A 8 4.28 4.48 -7.93
C LEU A 8 4.48 5.99 -7.85
N PHE A 9 5.61 6.50 -8.32
CA PHE A 9 5.89 7.93 -8.38
C PHE A 9 4.85 8.67 -9.21
N LEU A 10 4.56 8.20 -10.43
CA LEU A 10 3.56 8.84 -11.30
C LEU A 10 2.18 8.88 -10.65
N ILE A 11 1.73 7.76 -10.06
CA ILE A 11 0.43 7.68 -9.37
C ILE A 11 0.38 8.64 -8.18
N THR A 12 1.43 8.69 -7.37
CA THR A 12 1.54 9.62 -6.24
C THR A 12 1.60 11.07 -6.70
N TYR A 13 2.33 11.37 -7.76
CA TYR A 13 2.38 12.72 -8.31
C TYR A 13 0.99 13.19 -8.74
N VAL A 14 0.27 12.39 -9.54
CA VAL A 14 -1.07 12.74 -10.00
C VAL A 14 -2.07 12.83 -8.84
N HIS A 15 -1.89 12.04 -7.77
CA HIS A 15 -2.66 12.16 -6.53
C HIS A 15 -2.56 13.56 -5.91
N GLU A 16 -1.33 14.08 -5.79
CA GLU A 16 -1.09 15.41 -5.22
C GLU A 16 -1.55 16.52 -6.17
N VAL A 17 -1.39 16.35 -7.49
CA VAL A 17 -1.95 17.30 -8.48
C VAL A 17 -3.48 17.35 -8.38
N ALA A 18 -4.15 16.22 -8.16
CA ALA A 18 -5.59 16.20 -7.95
C ALA A 18 -6.01 16.99 -6.71
N HIS A 19 -5.26 16.91 -5.60
CA HIS A 19 -5.51 17.78 -4.44
C HIS A 19 -5.36 19.25 -4.81
N LEU A 20 -4.32 19.61 -5.55
CA LEU A 20 -4.09 20.99 -5.98
C LEU A 20 -5.23 21.49 -6.88
N GLU A 21 -5.60 20.75 -7.92
CA GLU A 21 -6.69 21.12 -8.84
C GLU A 21 -7.99 21.36 -8.08
N VAL A 22 -8.29 20.47 -7.15
CA VAL A 22 -9.51 20.50 -6.33
C VAL A 22 -9.48 21.67 -5.34
N HIS A 23 -8.34 21.96 -4.74
CA HIS A 23 -8.15 23.16 -3.91
C HIS A 23 -8.34 24.45 -4.72
N LEU A 24 -7.81 24.52 -5.94
CA LEU A 24 -7.95 25.70 -6.80
C LEU A 24 -9.40 25.95 -7.22
N HIS A 25 -10.20 24.90 -7.42
CA HIS A 25 -11.61 25.02 -7.83
C HIS A 25 -12.58 25.24 -6.66
N TYR A 26 -12.35 24.59 -5.51
CA TYR A 26 -13.33 24.53 -4.41
C TYR A 26 -12.83 25.15 -3.10
N GLY A 27 -11.55 25.50 -3.00
CA GLY A 27 -10.91 25.97 -1.78
C GLY A 27 -10.86 24.92 -0.66
N ASN A 28 -10.82 25.36 0.59
CA ASN A 28 -10.65 24.49 1.76
C ASN A 28 -11.96 23.89 2.31
N ARG A 29 -13.07 23.97 1.56
CA ARG A 29 -14.41 23.64 2.08
C ARG A 29 -14.84 22.18 1.85
N ILE A 30 -14.01 21.40 1.19
CA ILE A 30 -14.34 20.05 0.73
C ILE A 30 -13.50 19.00 1.44
N GLU A 31 -14.05 17.79 1.53
CA GLU A 31 -13.38 16.66 2.17
C GLU A 31 -12.16 16.22 1.36
N SER A 32 -11.03 16.05 2.06
CA SER A 32 -9.85 15.38 1.50
C SER A 32 -10.25 13.99 1.00
N HIS A 33 -9.90 13.70 -0.24
CA HIS A 33 -10.24 12.43 -0.91
C HIS A 33 -11.74 12.14 -1.06
N GLY A 34 -12.57 13.20 -0.98
CA GLY A 34 -14.00 13.20 -1.24
C GLY A 34 -14.37 12.97 -2.71
N LYS A 35 -15.65 13.17 -3.07
CA LYS A 35 -16.14 12.87 -4.42
C LYS A 35 -15.45 13.72 -5.49
N GLU A 36 -15.21 14.99 -5.19
CA GLU A 36 -14.56 15.99 -6.02
C GLU A 36 -13.13 15.56 -6.31
N TRP A 37 -12.37 15.21 -5.27
CA TRP A 37 -11.01 14.69 -5.40
C TRP A 37 -10.96 13.40 -6.21
N LYS A 38 -11.85 12.43 -5.93
CA LYS A 38 -11.86 11.18 -6.68
C LYS A 38 -12.11 11.40 -8.17
N LYS A 39 -13.00 12.33 -8.51
CA LYS A 39 -13.31 12.67 -9.90
C LYS A 39 -12.10 13.32 -10.59
N SER A 40 -11.49 14.34 -9.97
CA SER A 40 -10.29 14.98 -10.51
C SER A 40 -9.15 13.97 -10.67
N PHE A 41 -8.91 13.12 -9.66
CA PHE A 41 -7.86 12.11 -9.72
C PHE A 41 -8.08 11.10 -10.86
N GLN A 42 -9.33 10.65 -11.06
CA GLN A 42 -9.68 9.79 -12.20
C GLN A 42 -9.42 10.48 -13.55
N GLN A 43 -9.84 11.73 -13.69
CA GLN A 43 -9.68 12.51 -14.94
C GLN A 43 -8.21 12.77 -15.28
N LEU A 44 -7.40 13.14 -14.28
CA LEU A 44 -5.98 13.39 -14.47
C LEU A 44 -5.18 12.11 -14.76
N MET A 45 -5.62 10.96 -14.24
CA MET A 45 -4.98 9.67 -14.50
C MET A 45 -5.33 9.11 -15.88
N GLU A 46 -6.53 9.36 -16.40
CA GLU A 46 -7.03 8.82 -17.67
C GLU A 46 -6.04 8.92 -18.85
N PRO A 47 -5.43 10.09 -19.17
CA PRO A 47 -4.53 10.22 -20.32
C PRO A 47 -3.21 9.44 -20.18
N VAL A 48 -2.78 9.12 -18.96
CA VAL A 48 -1.55 8.36 -18.72
C VAL A 48 -1.81 6.86 -18.50
N MET A 49 -3.06 6.43 -18.44
CA MET A 49 -3.44 5.03 -18.23
C MET A 49 -3.48 4.23 -19.54
N SER A 50 -2.33 4.12 -20.21
CA SER A 50 -2.13 3.36 -21.44
C SER A 50 -1.08 2.24 -21.29
N GLU A 51 -1.02 1.33 -22.26
CA GLU A 51 0.00 0.27 -22.30
C GLU A 51 1.40 0.81 -22.67
N GLU A 52 1.49 2.02 -23.21
CA GLU A 52 2.75 2.73 -23.46
C GLU A 52 3.41 3.20 -22.15
N VAL A 53 2.59 3.52 -21.15
CA VAL A 53 3.06 4.01 -19.84
C VAL A 53 3.13 2.89 -18.82
N PHE A 54 2.12 2.03 -18.74
CA PHE A 54 2.01 0.97 -17.74
C PHE A 54 1.98 -0.42 -18.38
N PRO A 55 2.78 -1.39 -17.88
CA PRO A 55 2.67 -2.79 -18.30
C PRO A 55 1.24 -3.31 -18.11
N LYS A 56 0.76 -4.13 -19.05
CA LYS A 56 -0.64 -4.59 -19.10
C LYS A 56 -1.22 -5.07 -17.75
N PRO A 57 -0.53 -5.93 -16.96
CA PRO A 57 -1.06 -6.36 -15.68
C PRO A 57 -1.24 -5.20 -14.70
N LEU A 58 -0.24 -4.30 -14.64
CA LEU A 58 -0.26 -3.13 -13.77
C LEU A 58 -1.35 -2.14 -14.18
N LEU A 59 -1.53 -1.92 -15.49
CA LEU A 59 -2.60 -1.10 -16.04
C LEU A 59 -3.99 -1.64 -15.66
N ASP A 60 -4.20 -2.96 -15.75
CA ASP A 60 -5.47 -3.58 -15.37
C ASP A 60 -5.76 -3.45 -13.87
N GLY A 61 -4.71 -3.57 -13.04
CA GLY A 61 -4.79 -3.31 -11.60
C GLY A 61 -5.16 -1.86 -11.31
N LEU A 62 -4.50 -0.92 -11.99
CA LEU A 62 -4.73 0.52 -11.86
C LEU A 62 -6.16 0.90 -12.31
N LYS A 63 -6.65 0.35 -13.41
CA LYS A 63 -8.06 0.52 -13.85
C LYS A 63 -9.06 0.07 -12.80
N LYS A 64 -8.78 -1.03 -12.09
CA LYS A 64 -9.64 -1.50 -10.98
C LYS A 64 -9.56 -0.56 -9.79
N HIS A 65 -8.35 -0.11 -9.41
CA HIS A 65 -8.13 0.85 -8.33
C HIS A 65 -8.89 2.16 -8.59
N MET A 66 -8.79 2.69 -9.80
CA MET A 66 -9.40 3.96 -10.20
C MET A 66 -10.92 3.93 -10.28
N LYS A 67 -11.60 2.78 -10.19
CA LYS A 67 -13.07 2.76 -10.04
C LYS A 67 -13.54 3.42 -8.75
N ASN A 68 -12.74 3.34 -7.68
CA ASN A 68 -12.99 4.01 -6.41
C ASN A 68 -11.64 4.22 -5.69
N PRO A 69 -10.86 5.22 -6.15
CA PRO A 69 -9.49 5.40 -5.69
C PRO A 69 -9.46 5.66 -4.19
N LYS A 70 -8.41 5.14 -3.55
CA LYS A 70 -8.21 5.25 -2.10
C LYS A 70 -7.39 6.49 -1.77
N ALA A 71 -7.55 6.98 -0.55
CA ALA A 71 -6.75 8.10 -0.02
C ALA A 71 -5.24 7.80 0.00
N SER A 72 -4.86 6.53 -0.04
CA SER A 72 -3.50 6.09 -0.28
C SER A 72 -3.52 4.86 -1.16
N THR A 73 -2.61 4.78 -2.12
CA THR A 73 -2.36 3.59 -2.94
C THR A 73 -2.16 2.35 -2.08
N PHE A 74 -1.44 2.49 -0.96
CA PHE A 74 -1.16 1.40 0.00
C PHE A 74 -2.41 0.89 0.74
N SER A 75 -3.53 1.61 0.71
CA SER A 75 -4.79 1.13 1.28
C SER A 75 -5.53 0.14 0.37
N ASP A 76 -5.08 -0.04 -0.87
CA ASP A 76 -5.52 -1.11 -1.77
C ASP A 76 -4.48 -2.24 -1.77
N GLY A 77 -4.68 -3.23 -0.90
CA GLY A 77 -3.70 -4.31 -0.73
C GLY A 77 -3.44 -5.12 -2.01
N LYS A 78 -4.44 -5.29 -2.88
CA LYS A 78 -4.26 -6.02 -4.16
C LYS A 78 -3.41 -5.21 -5.13
N PHE A 79 -3.73 -3.93 -5.29
CA PHE A 79 -2.96 -3.06 -6.18
C PHE A 79 -1.55 -2.78 -5.65
N THR A 80 -1.41 -2.66 -4.33
CA THR A 80 -0.10 -2.54 -3.66
C THR A 80 0.79 -3.74 -3.93
N GLN A 81 0.26 -4.96 -3.76
CA GLN A 81 1.02 -6.18 -4.03
C GLN A 81 1.49 -6.23 -5.49
N LEU A 82 0.63 -5.80 -6.41
CA LEU A 82 0.97 -5.73 -7.83
C LEU A 82 2.05 -4.69 -8.11
N LEU A 83 1.95 -3.46 -7.58
CA LEU A 83 3.00 -2.45 -7.71
C LEU A 83 4.35 -2.97 -7.18
N ARG A 84 4.35 -3.64 -6.03
CA ARG A 84 5.57 -4.22 -5.43
C ARG A 84 6.25 -5.26 -6.32
N SER A 85 5.49 -6.00 -7.14
CA SER A 85 6.09 -6.98 -8.05
C SER A 85 6.86 -6.34 -9.21
N TYR A 86 6.63 -5.06 -9.48
CA TYR A 86 7.37 -4.28 -10.49
C TYR A 86 8.51 -3.47 -9.88
N ASP A 87 8.59 -3.36 -8.55
CA ASP A 87 9.70 -2.72 -7.85
C ASP A 87 10.78 -3.74 -7.51
N ASP A 88 11.86 -3.75 -8.29
CA ASP A 88 12.98 -4.69 -8.11
C ASP A 88 13.61 -4.63 -6.71
N ARG A 89 13.55 -3.47 -6.04
CA ARG A 89 14.05 -3.31 -4.66
C ARG A 89 13.20 -4.06 -3.64
N GLN A 90 11.95 -4.39 -3.99
CA GLN A 90 11.00 -5.07 -3.12
C GLN A 90 10.91 -6.58 -3.36
N LYS A 91 11.65 -7.13 -4.33
CA LYS A 91 11.65 -8.59 -4.63
C LYS A 91 12.05 -9.47 -3.45
N ASN A 92 12.92 -8.97 -2.55
CA ASN A 92 13.39 -9.71 -1.37
C ASN A 92 12.68 -9.30 -0.07
N VAL A 93 11.63 -8.49 -0.16
CA VAL A 93 10.88 -8.02 1.01
C VAL A 93 9.83 -9.05 1.39
N VAL A 94 9.99 -9.67 2.55
CA VAL A 94 8.97 -10.56 3.13
C VAL A 94 7.91 -9.69 3.82
N LEU A 95 6.65 -9.97 3.56
CA LEU A 95 5.52 -9.30 4.20
C LEU A 95 5.00 -10.13 5.38
N LEU A 96 4.44 -9.45 6.38
CA LEU A 96 3.82 -10.11 7.52
C LEU A 96 2.70 -11.09 7.09
N SER A 97 1.97 -10.79 6.02
CA SER A 97 0.93 -11.66 5.45
C SER A 97 1.48 -12.98 4.92
N GLN A 98 2.74 -13.03 4.49
CA GLN A 98 3.36 -14.17 3.81
C GLN A 98 3.92 -15.23 4.76
N ILE A 99 4.19 -14.89 6.03
CA ILE A 99 4.73 -15.86 6.99
C ILE A 99 3.61 -16.67 7.68
N PRO A 100 3.85 -17.93 8.11
CA PRO A 100 2.84 -18.72 8.84
C PRO A 100 2.43 -18.12 10.19
N GLU A 101 1.20 -18.38 10.64
CA GLU A 101 0.81 -18.10 12.04
C GLU A 101 1.74 -18.83 13.01
N GLY A 102 2.07 -18.19 14.14
CA GLY A 102 3.04 -18.69 15.11
C GLY A 102 4.50 -18.32 14.83
N THR A 103 4.83 -17.86 13.62
CA THR A 103 6.18 -17.40 13.27
C THR A 103 6.62 -16.23 14.14
N VAL A 104 7.86 -16.23 14.62
CA VAL A 104 8.49 -15.11 15.31
C VAL A 104 9.17 -14.21 14.29
N PHE A 105 8.91 -12.91 14.33
CA PHE A 105 9.44 -11.97 13.36
C PHE A 105 9.91 -10.65 13.97
N GLY A 106 10.83 -9.99 13.27
CA GLY A 106 11.32 -8.65 13.60
C GLY A 106 10.51 -7.55 12.91
N PHE A 107 10.10 -6.53 13.66
CA PHE A 107 9.42 -5.35 13.13
C PHE A 107 9.71 -4.12 14.01
N GLN A 108 10.13 -3.00 13.41
CA GLN A 108 10.45 -1.74 14.11
C GLN A 108 11.35 -1.92 15.36
N GLY A 109 12.41 -2.73 15.24
CA GLY A 109 13.36 -2.98 16.34
C GLY A 109 12.83 -3.87 17.47
N LYS A 110 11.62 -4.43 17.34
CA LYS A 110 11.00 -5.34 18.30
C LYS A 110 10.75 -6.71 17.69
N TRP A 111 10.57 -7.70 18.55
CA TRP A 111 10.25 -9.08 18.16
C TRP A 111 8.81 -9.42 18.52
N PHE A 112 8.10 -10.02 17.58
CA PHE A 112 6.69 -10.38 17.71
C PHE A 112 6.46 -11.84 17.34
N LYS A 113 5.44 -12.47 17.92
CA LYS A 113 4.86 -13.71 17.43
C LYS A 113 3.61 -13.39 16.62
N LYS A 114 3.54 -13.89 15.37
CA LYS A 114 2.37 -13.75 14.51
C LYS A 114 1.19 -14.57 15.06
N GLY A 115 0.04 -13.95 15.16
CA GLY A 115 -1.26 -14.56 15.44
C GLY A 115 -2.20 -14.47 14.25
N LYS A 116 -3.49 -14.38 14.52
CA LYS A 116 -4.55 -14.46 13.50
C LYS A 116 -4.63 -13.20 12.64
N LEU A 117 -4.91 -13.40 11.35
CA LEU A 117 -5.30 -12.33 10.45
C LEU A 117 -6.75 -11.89 10.73
N ARG A 118 -6.95 -10.59 10.87
CA ARG A 118 -8.22 -9.88 11.08
C ARG A 118 -8.41 -8.85 9.96
N ARG A 119 -9.12 -9.26 8.90
CA ARG A 119 -9.32 -8.45 7.68
C ARG A 119 -7.98 -8.02 7.05
N THR A 120 -7.48 -6.84 7.39
CA THR A 120 -6.23 -6.26 6.87
C THR A 120 -5.12 -6.14 7.92
N ARG A 121 -5.38 -6.56 9.16
CA ARG A 121 -4.48 -6.44 10.30
C ARG A 121 -4.20 -7.82 10.90
N VAL A 122 -3.00 -8.05 11.42
CA VAL A 122 -2.59 -9.29 12.05
C VAL A 122 -2.41 -9.04 13.54
N GLU A 123 -3.01 -9.90 14.37
CA GLU A 123 -2.75 -9.91 15.81
C GLU A 123 -1.30 -10.34 16.05
N CYS A 124 -0.50 -9.49 16.67
CA CYS A 124 0.92 -9.72 16.91
C CYS A 124 1.22 -9.55 18.39
N LYS A 125 1.84 -10.56 19.02
CA LYS A 125 2.23 -10.49 20.44
C LYS A 125 3.70 -10.14 20.56
N GLU A 126 4.03 -9.00 21.16
CA GLU A 126 5.43 -8.64 21.41
C GLU A 126 6.04 -9.63 22.41
N ILE A 127 7.22 -10.18 22.08
CA ILE A 127 7.86 -11.25 22.88
C ILE A 127 8.27 -10.72 24.27
N LYS A 128 8.86 -9.53 24.32
CA LYS A 128 9.41 -8.95 25.56
C LYS A 128 8.32 -8.55 26.55
N THR A 129 7.30 -7.83 26.08
CA THR A 129 6.26 -7.23 26.93
C THR A 129 5.01 -8.10 27.06
N ARG A 130 4.86 -9.11 26.20
CA ARG A 130 3.66 -9.95 26.05
C ARG A 130 2.40 -9.18 25.65
N LEU A 131 2.51 -7.90 25.28
CA LEU A 131 1.40 -7.08 24.81
C LEU A 131 0.99 -7.47 23.38
N SER A 132 -0.29 -7.32 23.07
CA SER A 132 -0.87 -7.61 21.76
C SER A 132 -1.09 -6.34 20.95
N TYR A 133 -0.79 -6.41 19.66
CA TYR A 133 -0.88 -5.30 18.70
C TYR A 133 -1.61 -5.74 17.43
N LEU A 134 -2.23 -4.79 16.73
CA LEU A 134 -2.80 -4.99 15.40
C LEU A 134 -1.91 -4.34 14.34
N VAL A 135 -1.06 -5.15 13.71
CA VAL A 135 -0.08 -4.70 12.70
C VAL A 135 -0.69 -4.89 11.30
N PRO A 136 -0.59 -3.93 10.37
CA PRO A 136 -1.07 -4.15 8.99
C PRO A 136 -0.41 -5.38 8.36
N ALA A 137 -1.19 -6.18 7.63
CA ALA A 137 -0.72 -7.45 7.08
C ALA A 137 0.31 -7.26 5.95
N ASP A 138 0.31 -6.09 5.31
CA ASP A 138 1.15 -5.73 4.16
C ASP A 138 2.44 -5.00 4.56
N VAL A 139 2.78 -4.96 5.85
CA VAL A 139 4.07 -4.38 6.29
C VAL A 139 5.23 -5.30 5.94
N PRO A 140 6.38 -4.73 5.53
CA PRO A 140 7.63 -5.47 5.46
C PRO A 140 8.06 -5.90 6.86
N ILE A 141 8.60 -7.11 6.96
CA ILE A 141 9.25 -7.63 8.16
C ILE A 141 10.74 -7.86 7.86
N SER A 142 11.55 -7.96 8.90
CA SER A 142 12.96 -8.32 8.75
C SER A 142 13.15 -9.83 8.86
N MET A 143 13.60 -10.30 10.01
CA MET A 143 13.86 -11.71 10.29
C MET A 143 12.54 -12.45 10.51
N ALA A 144 12.44 -13.68 10.01
CA ALA A 144 11.35 -14.60 10.32
C ALA A 144 11.97 -15.95 10.74
N GLN A 145 11.63 -16.40 11.94
CA GLN A 145 12.03 -17.70 12.47
C GLN A 145 10.76 -18.48 12.81
N LEU A 146 10.62 -19.65 12.20
CA LEU A 146 9.64 -20.64 12.65
C LEU A 146 9.98 -20.98 14.10
N SER A 147 9.05 -20.76 15.03
CA SER A 147 9.25 -21.29 16.37
C SER A 147 9.20 -22.80 16.26
N LEU A 148 10.35 -23.47 16.40
CA LEU A 148 10.36 -24.87 16.78
C LEU A 148 9.61 -24.94 18.12
N LEU A 149 8.47 -25.63 18.11
CA LEU A 149 7.71 -25.95 19.32
C LEU A 149 8.58 -26.76 20.28
#